data_AF-A0A1R1BZG8-F1
#
_entry.id   AF-A0A1R1BZG8-F1
#
_cell.length_a   1.000
_cell.length_b   1.000
_cell.length_c   1.000
_cell.angle_alpha   90.00
_cell.angle_beta   90.00
_cell.angle_gamma   90.00
#
_symmetry.space_group_name_H-M   'P 1'
#
loop_
_entity.id
_entity.type
_entity.pdbx_description
1 polymer ?
#
loop_
_entity_poly.entity_id
_entity_poly.type
_entity_poly.pdbx_seq_one_letter_code
_entity_poly.pdbx_strand_id
1 'polypeptide(L)'
;MSPSDVHIVELDVRPHLSKKLEPFQLIMDTVKGLQHEDVFVLHAPFKPTPLLGILKMKGYSSTSERKGSDHWVTTFVHKKNKTGAKALSAMVLSGSEADSEPGSDVESASCKGHPEEQAVAIENLELLQAPTVILDNRGLEPPQPMMRTLAALERCKPGEVVLIHNDRVPVFLIEELNNLGCPYTVEDQADGTAKVRIEKG
;
A
#
# COMPACT_ATOMS: atom_id res chain seq x y z
N MET A 1 4.60 -25.39 32.75
CA MET A 1 3.41 -25.41 31.88
C MET A 1 3.80 -25.99 30.53
N SER A 2 2.92 -26.82 29.98
CA SER A 2 3.10 -27.63 28.75
C SER A 2 3.40 -26.78 27.51
N PRO A 3 4.11 -27.33 26.51
CA PRO A 3 4.40 -26.63 25.26
C PRO A 3 3.18 -26.75 24.31
N SER A 4 2.92 -25.71 23.53
CA SER A 4 2.27 -25.74 22.19
C SER A 4 0.77 -25.42 22.03
N ASP A 5 0.09 -24.75 22.95
CA ASP A 5 -1.24 -24.19 22.61
C ASP A 5 -1.07 -22.80 21.97
N VAL A 6 -1.12 -22.77 20.64
CA VAL A 6 -1.16 -21.53 19.86
C VAL A 6 -2.59 -21.01 19.90
N HIS A 7 -2.84 -19.96 20.67
CA HIS A 7 -4.16 -19.35 20.77
C HIS A 7 -4.39 -18.40 19.59
N ILE A 8 -5.43 -18.68 18.78
CA ILE A 8 -5.78 -17.89 17.59
C ILE A 8 -6.95 -16.99 17.94
N VAL A 9 -6.76 -15.68 17.80
CA VAL A 9 -7.77 -14.65 18.04
C VAL A 9 -8.20 -14.06 16.70
N GLU A 10 -9.44 -14.30 16.31
CA GLU A 10 -10.01 -13.77 15.06
C GLU A 10 -10.91 -12.55 15.32
N LEU A 11 -10.81 -11.53 14.47
CA LEU A 11 -11.64 -10.33 14.54
C LEU A 11 -12.13 -9.93 13.14
N ASP A 12 -13.45 -9.87 12.97
CA ASP A 12 -14.08 -9.37 11.74
C ASP A 12 -14.58 -7.93 11.90
N VAL A 13 -13.96 -7.03 11.13
CA VAL A 13 -14.30 -5.60 11.14
C VAL A 13 -15.12 -5.18 9.92
N ARG A 14 -15.41 -6.08 8.98
CA ARG A 14 -16.30 -5.82 7.84
C ARG A 14 -17.66 -5.25 8.28
N PRO A 15 -18.40 -5.84 9.24
CA PRO A 15 -19.70 -5.29 9.64
C PRO A 15 -19.59 -3.92 10.32
N HIS A 16 -18.46 -3.61 10.97
CA HIS A 16 -18.20 -2.30 11.58
C HIS A 16 -18.00 -1.24 10.49
N LEU A 17 -17.15 -1.54 9.51
CA LEU A 17 -16.88 -0.66 8.38
C LEU A 17 -18.11 -0.45 7.49
N SER A 18 -18.93 -1.49 7.26
CA SER A 18 -20.21 -1.36 6.54
C SER A 18 -21.20 -0.45 7.25
N LYS A 19 -21.14 -0.38 8.59
CA LYS A 19 -21.97 0.51 9.42
C LYS A 19 -21.34 1.89 9.63
N LYS A 20 -20.22 2.20 8.96
CA LYS A 20 -19.43 3.44 9.16
C LYS A 20 -18.97 3.62 10.61
N LEU A 21 -18.76 2.52 11.34
CA LEU A 21 -18.19 2.51 12.69
C LEU A 21 -16.68 2.33 12.60
N GLU A 22 -15.94 3.10 13.39
CA GLU A 22 -14.48 3.04 13.50
C GLU A 22 -14.02 1.76 14.22
N PRO A 23 -13.41 0.78 13.53
CA PRO A 23 -12.97 -0.47 14.17
C PRO A 23 -11.57 -0.36 14.77
N PHE A 24 -10.86 0.75 14.57
CA PHE A 24 -9.45 0.88 14.94
C PHE A 24 -9.22 0.66 16.43
N GLN A 25 -10.04 1.31 17.27
CA GLN A 25 -9.93 1.18 18.72
C GLN A 25 -10.20 -0.26 19.19
N LEU A 26 -11.21 -0.92 18.60
CA LEU A 26 -11.53 -2.32 18.87
C LEU A 26 -10.34 -3.23 18.53
N ILE A 27 -9.73 -3.06 17.36
CA ILE A 27 -8.54 -3.82 16.95
C ILE A 27 -7.40 -3.60 17.95
N MET A 28 -7.14 -2.35 18.35
CA MET A 28 -6.06 -2.03 19.30
C MET A 28 -6.30 -2.66 20.67
N ASP A 29 -7.55 -2.68 21.15
CA ASP A 29 -7.89 -3.27 22.43
C ASP A 29 -7.79 -4.80 22.39
N THR A 30 -8.19 -5.44 21.28
CA THR A 30 -7.91 -6.88 21.05
C THR A 30 -6.40 -7.15 21.07
N VAL A 31 -5.61 -6.35 20.35
CA VAL A 31 -4.15 -6.52 20.27
C VAL A 31 -3.47 -6.34 21.62
N LYS A 32 -3.95 -5.44 22.48
CA LYS A 32 -3.39 -5.25 23.84
C LYS A 32 -3.56 -6.50 24.72
N GLY A 33 -4.57 -7.32 24.48
CA GLY A 33 -4.82 -8.56 25.22
C GLY A 33 -4.05 -9.77 24.72
N LEU A 34 -3.40 -9.69 23.56
CA LEU A 34 -2.69 -10.82 22.95
C LEU A 34 -1.37 -11.11 23.68
N GLN A 35 -1.10 -12.39 23.90
CA GLN A 35 0.21 -12.84 24.34
C GLN A 35 1.19 -12.99 23.17
N HIS A 36 2.48 -13.14 23.47
CA HIS A 36 3.49 -13.35 22.43
C HIS A 36 3.25 -14.66 21.66
N GLU A 37 2.68 -15.68 22.30
CA GLU A 37 2.41 -16.98 21.67
C GLU A 37 1.13 -17.00 20.82
N ASP A 38 0.35 -15.92 20.84
CA ASP A 38 -0.93 -15.83 20.14
C ASP A 38 -0.76 -15.46 18.65
N VAL A 39 -1.77 -15.83 17.87
CA VAL A 39 -1.93 -15.45 16.47
C VAL A 39 -3.19 -14.60 16.37
N PHE A 40 -3.11 -13.47 15.68
CA PHE A 40 -4.26 -12.59 15.48
C PHE A 40 -4.66 -12.54 14.02
N VAL A 41 -5.91 -12.86 13.71
CA VAL A 41 -6.44 -12.86 12.34
C VAL A 41 -7.48 -11.75 12.22
N LEU A 42 -7.29 -10.86 11.25
CA LEU A 42 -8.16 -9.72 10.99
C LEU A 42 -8.85 -9.87 9.64
N HIS A 43 -10.17 -9.79 9.63
CA HIS A 43 -10.99 -9.78 8.42
C HIS A 43 -11.46 -8.36 8.13
N ALA A 44 -11.14 -7.84 6.94
CA ALA A 44 -11.48 -6.50 6.50
C ALA A 44 -11.90 -6.50 5.02
N PRO A 45 -12.66 -5.50 4.54
CA PRO A 45 -13.05 -5.44 3.13
C PRO A 45 -11.92 -5.00 2.20
N PHE A 46 -10.85 -4.45 2.76
CA PHE A 46 -9.65 -4.00 2.06
C PHE A 46 -8.40 -4.32 2.87
N LYS A 47 -7.23 -4.22 2.23
CA LYS A 47 -5.94 -4.44 2.89
C LYS A 47 -5.69 -3.34 3.94
N PRO A 48 -5.49 -3.69 5.23
CA PRO A 48 -5.41 -2.72 6.31
C PRO A 48 -4.00 -2.11 6.41
N THR A 49 -3.52 -1.48 5.36
CA THR A 49 -2.10 -1.14 5.24
C THR A 49 -1.56 -0.20 6.33
N PRO A 50 -2.30 0.83 6.80
CA PRO A 50 -1.85 1.65 7.92
C PRO A 50 -1.67 0.85 9.22
N LEU A 51 -2.54 -0.14 9.43
CA LEU A 51 -2.50 -1.02 10.59
C LEU A 51 -1.27 -1.93 10.58
N LEU A 52 -0.84 -2.40 9.40
CA LEU A 52 0.35 -3.23 9.24
C LEU A 52 1.59 -2.52 9.79
N GLY A 53 1.74 -1.23 9.47
CA GLY A 53 2.85 -0.41 9.95
C GLY A 53 2.88 -0.28 11.48
N ILE A 54 1.71 0.02 12.06
CA ILE A 54 1.55 0.16 13.51
C ILE A 54 1.91 -1.14 14.24
N LEU A 55 1.39 -2.27 13.77
CA LEU A 55 1.63 -3.57 14.41
C LEU A 55 3.05 -4.08 14.19
N LYS A 56 3.67 -3.76 13.05
CA LYS A 56 5.09 -4.02 12.80
C LYS A 56 5.99 -3.30 13.80
N MET A 57 5.68 -2.05 14.12
CA MET A 57 6.39 -1.27 15.14
C MET A 57 6.21 -1.86 16.55
N LYS A 58 5.05 -2.45 16.83
CA LYS A 58 4.79 -3.19 18.08
C LYS A 58 5.41 -4.58 18.14
N GLY A 59 6.21 -4.98 17.14
CA GLY A 59 6.94 -6.25 17.15
C GLY A 59 6.19 -7.43 16.52
N TYR A 60 5.09 -7.19 15.80
CA TYR A 60 4.39 -8.21 15.04
C TYR A 60 4.96 -8.35 13.62
N SER A 61 4.81 -9.54 13.07
CA SER A 61 4.96 -9.86 11.66
C SER A 61 3.56 -10.14 11.10
N SER A 62 3.30 -9.73 9.87
CA SER A 62 1.97 -9.83 9.27
C SER A 62 2.02 -10.39 7.86
N THR A 63 1.04 -11.21 7.50
CA THR A 63 0.78 -11.67 6.14
C THR A 63 -0.66 -11.33 5.77
N SER A 64 -0.86 -10.68 4.63
CA SER A 64 -2.21 -10.36 4.12
C SER A 64 -2.48 -11.16 2.85
N GLU A 65 -3.65 -11.77 2.79
CA GLU A 65 -4.15 -12.53 1.65
C GLU A 65 -5.55 -12.01 1.27
N ARG A 66 -5.82 -11.90 -0.03
CA ARG A 66 -7.16 -11.57 -0.53
C ARG A 66 -7.94 -12.86 -0.76
N LYS A 67 -8.99 -13.10 0.03
CA LYS A 67 -9.89 -14.27 -0.08
C LYS A 67 -11.08 -14.04 -1.01
N GLY A 68 -11.42 -12.79 -1.31
CA GLY A 68 -12.50 -12.41 -2.23
C GLY A 68 -12.42 -10.94 -2.65
N SER A 69 -13.38 -10.43 -3.43
CA SER A 69 -13.40 -9.03 -3.90
C SER A 69 -13.34 -8.02 -2.74
N ASP A 70 -14.15 -8.25 -1.71
CA ASP A 70 -14.32 -7.41 -0.52
C ASP A 70 -13.97 -8.18 0.75
N HIS A 71 -12.99 -9.08 0.65
CA HIS A 71 -12.56 -9.89 1.78
C HIS A 71 -11.05 -10.10 1.78
N TRP A 72 -10.41 -9.35 2.66
CA TRP A 72 -9.01 -9.47 3.01
C TRP A 72 -8.88 -10.13 4.38
N VAL A 73 -7.97 -11.09 4.46
CA VAL A 73 -7.57 -11.73 5.70
C VAL A 73 -6.13 -11.35 5.97
N THR A 74 -5.88 -10.74 7.12
CA THR A 74 -4.53 -10.39 7.56
C THR A 74 -4.22 -11.11 8.85
N THR A 75 -3.18 -11.93 8.84
CA THR A 75 -2.74 -12.66 10.01
C THR A 75 -1.48 -12.02 10.57
N PHE A 76 -1.47 -11.80 11.88
CA PHE A 76 -0.41 -11.20 12.67
C PHE A 76 0.14 -12.21 13.65
N VAL A 77 1.46 -12.31 13.74
CA VAL A 77 2.18 -13.16 14.69
C VAL A 77 3.28 -12.34 15.34
N HIS A 78 3.49 -12.51 16.64
CA HIS A 78 4.57 -11.79 17.32
C HIS A 78 5.93 -12.33 16.87
N LYS A 79 6.93 -11.46 16.62
CA LYS A 79 8.25 -11.88 16.11
C LYS A 79 9.01 -12.85 17.02
N LYS A 80 8.72 -12.84 18.33
CA LYS A 80 9.31 -13.79 19.29
C LYS A 80 8.65 -15.17 19.24
N ASN A 81 7.55 -15.32 18.51
CA ASN A 81 6.78 -16.56 18.39
C ASN A 81 7.28 -17.44 17.24
N LYS A 82 8.29 -18.28 17.53
CA LYS A 82 8.84 -19.24 16.57
C LYS A 82 7.82 -20.34 16.18
N THR A 83 6.84 -20.61 17.04
CA THR A 83 5.80 -21.65 16.86
C THR A 83 4.64 -21.13 16.00
N GLY A 84 4.12 -19.94 16.30
CA GLY A 84 3.07 -19.27 15.53
C GLY A 84 3.51 -18.88 14.12
N ALA A 85 4.79 -18.50 13.93
CA ALA A 85 5.36 -18.28 12.60
C ALA A 85 5.35 -19.56 11.73
N LYS A 86 5.52 -20.74 12.34
CA LYS A 86 5.45 -22.03 11.65
C LYS A 86 4.00 -22.42 11.32
N ALA A 87 3.05 -22.10 12.20
CA ALA A 87 1.61 -22.27 11.94
C ALA A 87 1.12 -21.34 10.82
N LEU A 88 1.63 -20.11 10.77
CA LEU A 88 1.41 -19.15 9.69
C LEU A 88 1.89 -19.68 8.33
N SER A 89 3.08 -20.28 8.29
CA SER A 89 3.59 -20.94 7.07
C SER A 89 2.77 -22.18 6.68
N ALA A 90 2.19 -22.91 7.64
CA ALA A 90 1.37 -24.09 7.35
C ALA A 90 -0.05 -23.73 6.87
N MET A 91 -0.70 -22.69 7.42
CA MET A 91 -2.02 -22.23 6.96
C MET A 91 -1.96 -21.61 5.55
N VAL A 92 -0.87 -20.93 5.20
CA VAL A 92 -0.66 -20.37 3.85
C VAL A 92 -0.50 -21.46 2.78
N LEU A 93 -0.06 -22.67 3.15
CA LEU A 93 0.14 -23.79 2.21
C LEU A 93 -1.14 -24.61 1.94
N SER A 94 -2.23 -24.38 2.70
CA SER A 94 -3.51 -25.08 2.50
C SER A 94 -4.52 -24.30 1.64
N GLY A 95 -4.15 -23.13 1.12
CA GLY A 95 -5.00 -22.28 0.28
C GLY A 95 -4.75 -22.47 -1.22
N SER A 96 -4.90 -23.69 -1.73
CA SER A 96 -5.03 -23.94 -3.16
C SER A 96 -6.09 -25.00 -3.35
N GLU A 97 -7.24 -24.59 -3.90
CA GLU A 97 -8.02 -25.34 -4.89
C GLU A 97 -9.33 -24.59 -5.24
N ALA A 98 -9.51 -24.43 -6.55
CA ALA A 98 -10.78 -24.31 -7.30
C ALA A 98 -11.63 -23.03 -7.09
N ASP A 99 -12.36 -22.49 -8.07
CA ASP A 99 -12.87 -23.07 -9.30
C ASP A 99 -13.27 -21.95 -10.28
N SER A 100 -12.94 -22.17 -11.55
CA SER A 100 -13.69 -21.91 -12.78
C SER A 100 -14.76 -20.78 -12.84
N GLU A 101 -14.63 -19.91 -13.84
CA GLU A 101 -15.77 -19.24 -14.48
C GLU A 101 -16.74 -20.28 -15.08
N PRO A 102 -18.06 -20.00 -15.27
CA PRO A 102 -18.48 -19.29 -16.49
C PRO A 102 -19.80 -18.46 -16.43
N GLY A 103 -19.87 -17.47 -17.32
CA GLY A 103 -21.06 -17.02 -18.07
C GLY A 103 -22.00 -16.03 -17.35
N SER A 104 -22.75 -15.16 -18.03
CA SER A 104 -22.92 -14.83 -19.44
C SER A 104 -23.69 -13.49 -19.48
N ASP A 105 -23.33 -12.64 -20.44
CA ASP A 105 -24.13 -11.69 -21.22
C ASP A 105 -25.22 -10.84 -20.53
N VAL A 106 -25.10 -9.51 -20.64
CA VAL A 106 -26.12 -8.70 -21.34
C VAL A 106 -25.55 -7.36 -21.80
N GLU A 107 -25.71 -7.15 -23.10
CA GLU A 107 -25.53 -5.93 -23.88
C GLU A 107 -26.41 -4.77 -23.37
N SER A 108 -25.93 -3.51 -23.46
CA SER A 108 -26.47 -2.51 -24.42
C SER A 108 -26.16 -1.06 -24.04
N ALA A 109 -25.54 -0.37 -25.01
CA ALA A 109 -25.69 1.04 -25.41
C ALA A 109 -25.57 2.17 -24.35
N SER A 110 -24.63 3.09 -24.59
CA SER A 110 -24.94 4.30 -25.38
C SER A 110 -23.79 5.32 -25.37
N CYS A 111 -23.51 5.88 -26.54
CA CYS A 111 -22.49 6.89 -26.81
C CYS A 111 -22.87 8.30 -26.30
N LYS A 112 -21.87 9.06 -25.82
CA LYS A 112 -21.75 10.54 -25.76
C LYS A 112 -20.48 10.82 -24.95
N GLY A 113 -19.47 11.60 -25.32
CA GLY A 113 -19.16 12.53 -26.40
C GLY A 113 -17.97 13.37 -25.87
N HIS A 114 -16.94 13.59 -26.69
CA HIS A 114 -15.72 14.37 -26.42
C HIS A 114 -16.02 15.84 -26.04
N PRO A 115 -15.08 16.61 -25.44
CA PRO A 115 -13.96 17.22 -26.19
C PRO A 115 -12.61 16.98 -25.50
N GLU A 116 -11.56 16.55 -26.21
CA GLU A 116 -10.73 17.36 -27.11
C GLU A 116 -10.06 18.56 -26.42
N GLU A 117 -8.88 18.23 -25.89
CA GLU A 117 -7.63 18.98 -25.90
C GLU A 117 -7.49 20.02 -27.04
N GLN A 118 -7.27 21.29 -26.66
CA GLN A 118 -6.43 22.29 -27.35
C GLN A 118 -6.46 23.59 -26.52
N ALA A 119 -5.35 23.99 -25.89
CA ALA A 119 -4.18 24.67 -26.46
C ALA A 119 -4.30 26.20 -26.40
N VAL A 120 -3.43 26.85 -25.61
CA VAL A 120 -2.69 28.10 -25.91
C VAL A 120 -1.69 28.31 -24.76
N ALA A 121 -0.40 28.01 -24.95
CA ALA A 121 0.63 28.88 -25.50
C ALA A 121 0.92 30.11 -24.63
N ILE A 122 1.93 30.01 -23.75
CA ILE A 122 2.86 31.12 -23.48
C ILE A 122 4.28 30.55 -23.45
N GLU A 123 5.13 31.24 -24.20
CA GLU A 123 6.48 30.90 -24.60
C GLU A 123 7.51 31.04 -23.47
N ASN A 124 8.55 30.20 -23.59
CA ASN A 124 9.91 30.36 -23.05
C ASN A 124 10.13 30.35 -21.52
N LEU A 125 10.70 29.25 -21.01
CA LEU A 125 12.13 29.23 -20.67
C LEU A 125 12.60 27.78 -20.37
N GLU A 126 13.65 27.35 -21.08
CA GLU A 126 14.67 26.37 -20.67
C GLU A 126 14.25 25.01 -20.05
N LEU A 127 14.53 23.92 -20.81
CA LEU A 127 14.72 22.51 -20.39
C LEU A 127 13.48 21.58 -20.31
N LEU A 128 12.76 21.40 -21.42
CA LEU A 128 11.83 20.26 -21.58
C LEU A 128 12.59 18.94 -21.80
N GLN A 129 13.29 18.47 -20.78
CA GLN A 129 13.63 17.04 -20.71
C GLN A 129 12.35 16.29 -20.38
N ALA A 130 11.77 15.61 -21.38
CA ALA A 130 10.64 14.72 -21.16
C ALA A 130 11.01 13.72 -20.04
N PRO A 131 10.13 13.48 -19.05
CA PRO A 131 10.43 12.57 -17.97
C PRO A 131 10.73 11.18 -18.54
N THR A 132 11.94 10.68 -18.25
CA THR A 132 12.42 9.38 -18.73
C THR A 132 11.69 8.25 -18.00
N VAL A 133 11.31 8.48 -16.75
CA VAL A 133 10.63 7.50 -15.90
C VAL A 133 9.44 8.16 -15.21
N ILE A 134 8.27 7.54 -15.29
CA ILE A 134 7.04 8.00 -14.62
C ILE A 134 6.60 6.92 -13.62
N LEU A 135 6.36 7.29 -12.37
CA LEU A 135 5.94 6.38 -11.30
C LEU A 135 4.67 6.89 -10.61
N ASP A 136 3.65 6.03 -10.55
CA ASP A 136 2.51 6.25 -9.66
C ASP A 136 2.76 5.53 -8.33
N ASN A 137 2.85 6.31 -7.26
CA ASN A 137 3.08 5.87 -5.90
C ASN A 137 1.85 6.07 -5.00
N ARG A 138 0.70 6.46 -5.58
CA ARG A 138 -0.56 6.58 -4.83
C ARG A 138 -1.04 5.22 -4.33
N GLY A 139 -1.65 5.20 -3.16
CA GLY A 139 -2.09 3.99 -2.46
C GLY A 139 -0.95 3.10 -1.95
N LEU A 140 0.32 3.51 -2.10
CA LEU A 140 1.46 2.81 -1.53
C LEU A 140 1.74 3.33 -0.13
N GLU A 141 2.02 2.41 0.78
CA GLU A 141 2.21 2.78 2.18
C GLU A 141 3.67 2.99 2.54
N PRO A 142 3.98 3.83 3.53
CA PRO A 142 5.37 4.09 3.88
C PRO A 142 6.11 2.82 4.35
N PRO A 143 7.39 2.63 3.97
CA PRO A 143 8.23 3.49 3.13
C PRO A 143 8.20 3.19 1.61
N GLN A 144 7.23 2.40 1.11
CA GLN A 144 7.19 1.90 -0.26
C GLN A 144 7.29 3.01 -1.34
N PRO A 145 6.55 4.15 -1.28
CA PRO A 145 6.72 5.25 -2.24
C PRO A 145 8.16 5.73 -2.37
N MET A 146 8.84 5.87 -1.23
CA MET A 146 10.19 6.39 -1.15
C MET A 146 11.18 5.37 -1.73
N MET A 147 11.14 4.11 -1.27
CA MET A 147 12.04 3.06 -1.74
C MET A 147 11.89 2.83 -3.25
N ARG A 148 10.66 2.86 -3.77
CA ARG A 148 10.41 2.69 -5.21
C ARG A 148 11.02 3.82 -6.03
N THR A 149 10.94 5.04 -5.53
CA THR A 149 11.51 6.22 -6.19
C THR A 149 13.04 6.19 -6.16
N LEU A 150 13.65 5.92 -5.00
CA LEU A 150 15.10 5.82 -4.86
C LEU A 150 15.67 4.70 -5.75
N ALA A 151 15.02 3.52 -5.76
CA ALA A 151 15.43 2.41 -6.63
C ALA A 151 15.30 2.73 -8.13
N ALA A 152 14.37 3.60 -8.52
CA ALA A 152 14.27 4.08 -9.89
C ALA A 152 15.41 5.06 -10.21
N LEU A 153 15.70 6.00 -9.30
CA LEU A 153 16.81 6.95 -9.43
C LEU A 153 18.17 6.25 -9.52
N GLU A 154 18.39 5.16 -8.77
CA GLU A 154 19.61 4.34 -8.86
C GLU A 154 19.82 3.71 -10.25
N ARG A 155 18.75 3.46 -10.99
CA ARG A 155 18.79 2.89 -12.35
C ARG A 155 18.89 3.97 -13.43
N CYS A 156 18.64 5.23 -13.08
CA CYS A 156 18.68 6.35 -14.00
C CYS A 156 20.12 6.83 -14.23
N LYS A 157 20.40 7.31 -15.44
CA LYS A 157 21.66 7.97 -15.78
C LYS A 157 21.64 9.44 -15.32
N PRO A 158 22.80 10.04 -15.03
CA PRO A 158 22.90 11.48 -14.78
C PRO A 158 22.24 12.28 -15.91
N GLY A 159 21.38 13.22 -15.57
CA GLY A 159 20.57 14.02 -16.49
C GLY A 159 19.23 13.40 -16.88
N GLU A 160 18.89 12.20 -16.42
CA GLU A 160 17.54 11.64 -16.59
C GLU A 160 16.58 12.16 -15.52
N VAL A 161 15.29 12.14 -15.85
CA VAL A 161 14.24 12.71 -15.00
C VAL A 161 13.22 11.67 -14.60
N VAL A 162 12.93 11.61 -13.30
CA VAL A 162 11.89 10.78 -12.70
C VAL A 162 10.72 11.68 -12.28
N LEU A 163 9.52 11.41 -12.81
CA LEU A 163 8.28 12.04 -12.39
C LEU A 163 7.49 11.06 -11.53
N ILE A 164 7.16 11.46 -10.31
CA ILE A 164 6.38 10.64 -9.37
C ILE A 164 5.05 11.31 -9.02
N HIS A 165 4.01 10.52 -8.79
CA HIS A 165 2.72 10.97 -8.27
C HIS A 165 2.45 10.27 -6.93
N ASN A 166 2.24 11.04 -5.86
CA ASN A 166 2.01 10.53 -4.50
C ASN A 166 0.68 11.05 -3.95
N ASP A 167 0.11 10.33 -2.97
CA ASP A 167 -1.13 10.74 -2.28
C ASP A 167 -1.01 12.08 -1.53
N ARG A 168 0.22 12.50 -1.22
CA ARG A 168 0.57 13.75 -0.56
C ARG A 168 2.04 14.07 -0.80
N VAL A 169 2.48 15.27 -0.43
CA VAL A 169 3.90 15.68 -0.50
C VAL A 169 4.78 14.71 0.31
N PRO A 170 5.77 14.04 -0.33
CA PRO A 170 6.58 13.01 0.32
C PRO A 170 7.78 13.64 1.06
N VAL A 171 7.54 14.23 2.23
CA VAL A 171 8.56 14.97 3.02
C VAL A 171 9.86 14.20 3.27
N PHE A 172 9.79 12.91 3.63
CA PHE A 172 10.99 12.09 3.88
C PHE A 172 11.79 11.79 2.61
N LEU A 173 11.10 11.64 1.48
CA LEU A 173 11.78 11.47 0.19
C LEU A 173 12.52 12.75 -0.16
N ILE A 174 11.91 13.92 0.07
CA ILE A 174 12.52 15.22 -0.18
C ILE A 174 13.82 15.39 0.63
N GLU A 175 13.80 15.03 1.91
CA GLU A 175 15.01 15.01 2.75
C GLU A 175 16.11 14.13 2.15
N GLU A 176 15.75 12.93 1.69
CA GLU A 176 16.72 12.02 1.08
C GLU A 176 17.25 12.54 -0.27
N LEU A 177 16.43 13.20 -1.08
CA LEU A 177 16.88 13.85 -2.31
C LEU A 177 17.86 14.99 -2.04
N ASN A 178 17.64 15.77 -0.97
CA ASN A 178 18.59 16.80 -0.53
C ASN A 178 19.92 16.17 -0.11
N ASN A 179 19.88 15.06 0.63
CA ASN A 179 21.09 14.32 1.04
C ASN A 179 21.86 13.77 -0.16
N LEU A 180 21.14 13.33 -1.20
CA LEU A 180 21.70 12.82 -2.45
C LEU A 180 22.10 13.92 -3.44
N GLY A 181 21.81 15.20 -3.14
CA GLY A 181 22.08 16.33 -4.02
C GLY A 181 21.31 16.29 -5.34
N CYS A 182 20.16 15.62 -5.39
CA CYS A 182 19.33 15.52 -6.59
C CYS A 182 18.38 16.72 -6.68
N PRO A 183 18.38 17.50 -7.77
CA PRO A 183 17.40 18.57 -7.98
C PRO A 183 15.98 18.01 -8.03
N TYR A 184 15.01 18.71 -7.45
CA TYR A 184 13.61 18.35 -7.56
C TYR A 184 12.68 19.55 -7.54
N THR A 185 11.49 19.37 -8.10
CA THR A 185 10.37 20.31 -8.07
C THR A 185 9.12 19.59 -7.58
N VAL A 186 8.41 20.19 -6.63
CA VAL A 186 7.14 19.67 -6.10
C VAL A 186 5.98 20.51 -6.62
N GLU A 187 4.91 19.85 -7.04
CA GLU A 187 3.66 20.46 -7.48
C GLU A 187 2.49 19.85 -6.71
N ASP A 188 1.88 20.63 -5.83
CA ASP A 188 0.64 20.27 -5.14
C ASP A 188 -0.54 20.30 -6.11
N GLN A 189 -1.35 19.25 -6.10
CA GLN A 189 -2.55 19.14 -6.93
C GLN A 189 -3.79 19.52 -6.12
N ALA A 190 -4.83 20.01 -6.81
CA ALA A 190 -6.09 20.43 -6.20
C ALA A 190 -6.85 19.27 -5.51
N ASP A 191 -6.55 18.03 -5.86
CA ASP A 191 -7.13 16.81 -5.26
C ASP A 191 -6.40 16.35 -3.99
N GLY A 192 -5.38 17.10 -3.54
CA GLY A 192 -4.56 16.79 -2.36
C GLY A 192 -3.38 15.87 -2.64
N THR A 193 -3.25 15.36 -3.88
CA THR A 193 -2.08 14.59 -4.31
C THR A 193 -0.92 15.52 -4.65
N ALA A 194 0.29 14.96 -4.76
CA ALA A 194 1.48 15.72 -5.12
C ALA A 194 2.24 15.05 -6.26
N LYS A 195 2.62 15.85 -7.27
CA LYS A 195 3.56 15.43 -8.30
C LYS A 195 4.95 15.95 -7.94
N VAL A 196 5.96 15.11 -8.08
CA VAL A 196 7.35 15.51 -7.85
C VAL A 196 8.17 15.13 -9.06
N ARG A 197 8.85 16.12 -9.64
CA ARG A 197 9.84 15.94 -10.71
C ARG A 197 11.22 15.92 -10.07
N ILE A 198 12.02 14.91 -10.36
CA ILE A 198 13.33 14.69 -9.77
C ILE A 198 14.34 14.50 -10.89
N GLU A 199 15.44 15.23 -10.86
CA GLU A 199 16.53 15.11 -11.82
C GLU A 199 17.67 14.28 -11.21
N LYS A 200 18.19 13.33 -11.98
CA LYS A 200 19.34 12.55 -11.53
C LYS A 200 20.59 13.39 -11.71
N GLY A 201 21.23 13.74 -10.60
CA GLY A 201 22.57 14.36 -10.57
C GLY A 201 23.68 13.44 -11.06
#